data_AF-A0A108TB16-F1
#
_entry.id   AF-A0A108TB16-F1
#
_cell.length_a   1.000
_cell.length_b   1.000
_cell.length_c   1.000
_cell.angle_alpha   90.00
_cell.angle_beta   90.00
_cell.angle_gamma   90.00
#
_symmetry.space_group_name_H-M   'P 1'
#
loop_
_entity.id
_entity.type
_entity.pdbx_description
1 polymer ?
#
loop_
_entity_poly.entity_id
_entity_poly.type
_entity_poly.pdbx_seq_one_letter_code
_entity_poly.pdbx_strand_id
1 'polypeptide(L)'
;MNSGYHKNLVFTAACIGMCFFGVSMITLGSVLPSLVTKLELSGLQTTSLVTFLPIGMLAGSLIFGPIADRFGHKALLVPSCIIVLSGLEGLIFFESIPLLQISIVGIGLGGGILNGETNALVSDISGESEKGSRISFLGVFYGLGALGIPSLLGILSEHYSFETILQGIGIIMLAGILFCIPIRFPAPKQAQGFPVKEGLGLLKESSLLLLSFILFFQSGIEGVCNNWSTSYFGQVTDIPANQGLIALTCMVAGLTVARMLQIVLFKKIQPAKVLPYSLILTATGFALLTAAPGFIRAAAGMAVIGMGLSSTYPVILSILGTRYPSLSGTAFGIALAIALIGQTAMNGLMGMVFTYDNGIVLYPYIMIGSLAIMLVLFKRSLK
;
A
#
# COMPACT_ATOMS: atom_id res chain seq x y z
N MET A 1 -30.46 -3.47 16.10
CA MET A 1 -30.62 -3.96 14.71
C MET A 1 -29.59 -5.06 14.49
N ASN A 2 -30.04 -6.31 14.45
CA ASN A 2 -29.15 -7.46 14.33
C ASN A 2 -28.56 -7.45 12.91
N SER A 3 -27.35 -6.93 12.73
CA SER A 3 -26.63 -7.05 11.47
C SER A 3 -26.53 -8.56 11.16
N GLY A 4 -27.00 -9.01 10.01
CA GLY A 4 -26.98 -10.44 9.62
C GLY A 4 -25.57 -11.06 9.46
N TYR A 5 -24.56 -10.43 10.04
CA TYR A 5 -23.15 -10.80 10.05
C TYR A 5 -22.48 -10.40 11.38
N HIS A 6 -21.42 -11.12 11.74
CA HIS A 6 -20.58 -10.80 12.91
C HIS A 6 -19.47 -9.82 12.54
N LYS A 7 -19.56 -8.58 13.04
CA LYS A 7 -18.61 -7.49 12.73
C LYS A 7 -17.14 -7.86 12.99
N ASN A 8 -16.87 -8.61 14.04
CA ASN A 8 -15.49 -9.02 14.40
C ASN A 8 -14.92 -10.01 13.38
N LEU A 9 -15.71 -11.01 12.95
CA LEU A 9 -15.27 -11.97 11.93
C LEU A 9 -14.99 -11.28 10.59
N VAL A 10 -15.87 -10.37 10.18
CA VAL A 10 -15.68 -9.59 8.95
C VAL A 10 -14.44 -8.71 9.04
N PHE A 11 -14.19 -8.09 10.21
CA PHE A 11 -12.97 -7.31 10.42
C PHE A 11 -11.71 -8.18 10.37
N THR A 12 -11.73 -9.37 10.96
CA THR A 12 -10.62 -10.34 10.87
C THR A 12 -10.37 -10.75 9.41
N ALA A 13 -11.42 -11.00 8.63
CA ALA A 13 -11.29 -11.31 7.20
C ALA A 13 -10.61 -10.15 6.43
N ALA A 14 -11.00 -8.91 6.73
CA ALA A 14 -10.34 -7.73 6.15
C ALA A 14 -8.86 -7.65 6.55
N CYS A 15 -8.52 -7.96 7.80
CA CYS A 15 -7.13 -7.99 8.28
C CYS A 15 -6.29 -9.05 7.55
N ILE A 16 -6.85 -10.23 7.30
CA ILE A 16 -6.20 -11.28 6.48
C ILE A 16 -5.96 -10.75 5.06
N GLY A 17 -6.98 -10.17 4.43
CA GLY A 17 -6.85 -9.59 3.09
C GLY A 17 -5.79 -8.48 3.01
N MET A 18 -5.73 -7.60 4.01
CA MET A 18 -4.73 -6.53 4.06
C MET A 18 -3.31 -7.08 4.30
N CYS A 19 -3.17 -8.17 5.05
CA CYS A 19 -1.90 -8.88 5.18
C CYS A 19 -1.44 -9.42 3.83
N PHE A 20 -2.34 -10.07 3.07
CA PHE A 20 -2.03 -10.59 1.74
C PHE A 20 -1.71 -9.48 0.74
N PHE A 21 -2.34 -8.31 0.87
CA PHE A 21 -1.91 -7.14 0.12
C PHE A 21 -0.47 -6.73 0.47
N GLY A 22 -0.08 -6.69 1.75
CA GLY A 22 1.30 -6.44 2.17
C GLY A 22 2.29 -7.46 1.57
N VAL A 23 1.91 -8.75 1.57
CA VAL A 23 2.67 -9.81 0.89
C VAL A 23 2.79 -9.52 -0.61
N SER A 24 1.68 -9.27 -1.30
CA SER A 24 1.66 -9.03 -2.75
C SER A 24 2.54 -7.86 -3.20
N MET A 25 2.65 -6.81 -2.36
CA MET A 25 3.46 -5.63 -2.62
C MET A 25 4.96 -5.92 -2.55
N ILE A 26 5.40 -6.68 -1.53
CA ILE A 26 6.82 -6.79 -1.21
C ILE A 26 7.45 -8.06 -1.77
N THR A 27 6.67 -9.14 -1.96
CA THR A 27 7.22 -10.44 -2.39
C THR A 27 8.06 -10.34 -3.65
N LEU A 28 7.60 -9.62 -4.69
CA LEU A 28 8.36 -9.50 -5.93
C LEU A 28 9.75 -8.90 -5.67
N GLY A 29 9.83 -7.80 -4.91
CA GLY A 29 11.12 -7.18 -4.56
C GLY A 29 12.05 -8.12 -3.78
N SER A 30 11.49 -8.95 -2.91
CA SER A 30 12.27 -9.90 -2.09
C SER A 30 12.76 -11.13 -2.86
N VAL A 31 11.98 -11.64 -3.81
CA VAL A 31 12.32 -12.86 -4.56
C VAL A 31 12.97 -12.58 -5.92
N LEU A 32 12.93 -11.33 -6.41
CA LEU A 32 13.47 -10.96 -7.72
C LEU A 32 14.94 -11.37 -7.90
N PRO A 33 15.87 -11.13 -6.95
CA PRO A 33 17.25 -11.56 -7.12
C PRO A 33 17.37 -13.08 -7.32
N SER A 34 16.61 -13.86 -6.55
CA SER A 34 16.58 -15.32 -6.65
C SER A 34 16.01 -15.80 -7.99
N LEU A 35 14.98 -15.13 -8.51
CA LEU A 35 14.41 -15.41 -9.84
C LEU A 35 15.40 -15.10 -10.98
N VAL A 36 16.14 -13.99 -10.86
CA VAL A 36 17.18 -13.61 -11.83
C VAL A 36 18.27 -14.68 -11.90
N THR A 37 18.72 -15.18 -10.75
CA THR A 37 19.72 -16.25 -10.70
C THR A 37 19.15 -17.59 -11.20
N LYS A 38 17.93 -17.96 -10.80
CA LYS A 38 17.30 -19.24 -11.18
C LYS A 38 17.10 -19.36 -12.69
N LEU A 39 16.65 -18.29 -13.33
CA LEU A 39 16.22 -18.29 -14.74
C LEU A 39 17.21 -17.58 -15.68
N GLU A 40 18.39 -17.21 -15.16
CA GLU A 40 19.44 -16.49 -15.88
C GLU A 40 18.90 -15.27 -16.65
N LEU A 41 18.06 -14.47 -15.98
CA LEU A 41 17.33 -13.38 -16.62
C LEU A 41 18.27 -12.26 -17.06
N SER A 42 18.07 -11.79 -18.28
CA SER A 42 18.69 -10.54 -18.75
C SER A 42 18.15 -9.32 -17.97
N GLY A 43 18.90 -8.21 -17.99
CA GLY A 43 18.46 -6.95 -17.38
C GLY A 43 17.13 -6.43 -17.94
N LEU A 44 16.88 -6.64 -19.24
CA LEU A 44 15.62 -6.28 -19.89
C LEU A 44 14.44 -7.14 -19.40
N GLN A 45 14.63 -8.46 -19.28
CA GLN A 45 13.60 -9.36 -18.74
C GLN A 45 13.28 -9.04 -17.28
N THR A 46 14.30 -8.77 -16.47
CA THR A 46 14.16 -8.38 -15.06
C THR A 46 13.32 -7.10 -14.92
N THR A 47 13.66 -6.07 -15.69
CA THR A 47 12.93 -4.79 -15.70
C THR A 47 11.49 -4.97 -16.18
N SER A 48 11.28 -5.82 -17.18
CA SER A 48 9.96 -6.15 -17.69
C SER A 48 9.08 -6.76 -16.60
N LEU A 49 9.58 -7.76 -15.85
CA LEU A 49 8.82 -8.42 -14.77
C LEU A 49 8.37 -7.43 -13.69
N VAL A 50 9.26 -6.54 -13.25
CA VAL A 50 8.95 -5.55 -12.20
C VAL A 50 7.88 -4.56 -12.65
N THR A 51 7.79 -4.26 -13.94
CA THR A 51 6.84 -3.29 -14.50
C THR A 51 5.39 -3.80 -14.51
N PHE A 52 5.17 -5.12 -14.51
CA PHE A 52 3.82 -5.70 -14.58
C PHE A 52 3.06 -5.65 -13.26
N LEU A 53 3.75 -5.64 -12.11
CA LEU A 53 3.08 -5.64 -10.81
C LEU A 53 2.25 -4.36 -10.58
N PRO A 54 2.78 -3.14 -10.78
CA PRO A 54 1.99 -1.92 -10.66
C PRO A 54 0.82 -1.84 -11.64
N ILE A 55 0.97 -2.38 -12.85
CA ILE A 55 -0.11 -2.43 -13.86
C ILE A 55 -1.27 -3.28 -13.34
N GLY A 56 -0.99 -4.47 -12.81
CA GLY A 56 -1.99 -5.30 -12.15
C GLY A 56 -2.67 -4.56 -11.01
N MET A 57 -1.90 -3.92 -10.12
CA MET A 57 -2.45 -3.18 -8.98
C MET A 57 -3.36 -2.02 -9.38
N LEU A 58 -2.99 -1.28 -10.43
CA LEU A 58 -3.81 -0.20 -10.96
C LEU A 58 -5.14 -0.73 -11.51
N ALA A 59 -5.08 -1.81 -12.30
CA ALA A 59 -6.27 -2.48 -12.81
C ALA A 59 -7.17 -2.96 -11.65
N GLY A 60 -6.60 -3.59 -10.63
CA GLY A 60 -7.34 -4.07 -9.45
C GLY A 60 -8.01 -2.95 -8.68
N SER A 61 -7.31 -1.83 -8.49
CA SER A 61 -7.80 -0.64 -7.79
C SER A 61 -8.98 0.02 -8.53
N LEU A 62 -8.99 -0.02 -9.86
CA LEU A 62 -10.09 0.53 -10.66
C LEU A 62 -11.30 -0.42 -10.72
N ILE A 63 -11.05 -1.73 -10.82
CA ILE A 63 -12.07 -2.74 -11.02
C ILE A 63 -12.86 -3.02 -9.73
N PHE A 64 -12.22 -2.98 -8.56
CA PHE A 64 -12.90 -3.39 -7.33
C PHE A 64 -14.06 -2.46 -6.96
N GLY A 65 -13.98 -1.15 -7.21
CA GLY A 65 -14.94 -0.19 -6.67
C GLY A 65 -16.39 -0.45 -7.11
N PRO A 66 -16.68 -0.43 -8.43
CA PRO A 66 -18.02 -0.74 -8.95
C PRO A 66 -18.50 -2.16 -8.60
N ILE A 67 -17.57 -3.13 -8.55
CA ILE A 67 -17.91 -4.52 -8.22
C ILE A 67 -18.27 -4.66 -6.75
N ALA A 68 -17.53 -4.02 -5.84
CA ALA A 68 -17.79 -4.03 -4.40
C ALA A 68 -19.15 -3.38 -4.09
N ASP A 69 -19.44 -2.23 -4.72
CA ASP A 69 -20.70 -1.52 -4.51
C ASP A 69 -21.91 -2.34 -5.03
N ARG A 70 -21.76 -3.06 -6.15
CA ARG A 70 -22.84 -3.83 -6.80
C ARG A 70 -23.03 -5.25 -6.27
N PHE A 71 -21.94 -6.01 -6.17
CA PHE A 71 -21.95 -7.44 -5.83
C PHE A 71 -21.55 -7.72 -4.38
N GLY A 72 -21.10 -6.68 -3.66
CA GLY A 72 -20.68 -6.78 -2.26
C GLY A 72 -19.23 -7.22 -2.11
N HIS A 73 -18.70 -6.95 -0.92
CA HIS A 73 -17.31 -7.17 -0.52
C HIS A 73 -16.85 -8.65 -0.66
N LYS A 74 -17.70 -9.60 -0.26
CA LYS A 74 -17.37 -11.04 -0.33
C LYS A 74 -17.04 -11.53 -1.75
N ALA A 75 -17.69 -10.96 -2.77
CA ALA A 75 -17.50 -11.34 -4.16
C ALA A 75 -16.08 -11.00 -4.68
N LEU A 76 -15.33 -10.16 -3.95
CA LEU A 76 -14.00 -9.72 -4.32
C LEU A 76 -12.92 -10.26 -3.38
N LEU A 77 -13.14 -10.24 -2.05
CA LEU A 77 -12.11 -10.63 -1.07
C LEU A 77 -11.58 -12.04 -1.33
N VAL A 78 -12.46 -13.06 -1.40
CA VAL A 78 -12.01 -14.45 -1.55
C VAL A 78 -11.36 -14.70 -2.92
N PRO A 79 -11.96 -14.30 -4.07
CA PRO A 79 -11.32 -14.47 -5.36
C PRO A 79 -9.98 -13.74 -5.48
N SER A 80 -9.85 -12.53 -4.95
CA SER A 80 -8.59 -11.79 -4.99
C SER A 80 -7.50 -12.45 -4.15
N CYS A 81 -7.82 -12.98 -2.96
CA CYS A 81 -6.87 -13.79 -2.19
C CYS A 81 -6.39 -15.03 -2.97
N ILE A 82 -7.29 -15.73 -3.67
CA ILE A 82 -6.95 -16.88 -4.50
C ILE A 82 -6.06 -16.45 -5.68
N ILE A 83 -6.36 -15.33 -6.33
CA ILE A 83 -5.54 -14.80 -7.43
C ILE A 83 -4.12 -14.47 -6.95
N VAL A 84 -3.98 -13.82 -5.78
CA VAL A 84 -2.64 -13.55 -5.21
C VAL A 84 -1.91 -14.86 -4.92
N LEU A 85 -2.56 -15.82 -4.25
CA LEU A 85 -1.97 -17.11 -3.94
C LEU A 85 -1.50 -17.84 -5.21
N SER A 86 -2.36 -17.99 -6.21
CA SER A 86 -2.02 -18.62 -7.48
C SER A 86 -0.89 -17.91 -8.21
N GLY A 87 -0.84 -16.58 -8.13
CA GLY A 87 0.25 -15.79 -8.69
C GLY A 87 1.58 -16.06 -7.98
N LEU A 88 1.58 -16.14 -6.64
CA LEU A 88 2.76 -16.48 -5.84
C LEU A 88 3.26 -17.90 -6.15
N GLU A 89 2.38 -18.90 -6.21
CA GLU A 89 2.75 -20.27 -6.61
C GLU A 89 3.29 -20.29 -8.04
N GLY A 90 2.76 -19.45 -8.94
CA GLY A 90 3.30 -19.32 -10.29
C GLY A 90 4.75 -18.80 -10.33
N LEU A 91 5.20 -17.98 -9.37
CA LEU A 91 6.61 -17.57 -9.25
C LEU A 91 7.52 -18.75 -8.89
N ILE A 92 6.98 -19.82 -8.32
CA ILE A 92 7.70 -21.01 -7.90
C ILE A 92 7.81 -21.98 -9.08
N PHE A 93 6.67 -22.29 -9.70
CA PHE A 93 6.57 -23.38 -10.68
C PHE A 93 6.80 -22.97 -12.13
N PHE A 94 6.63 -21.69 -12.49
CA PHE A 94 6.80 -21.27 -13.89
C PHE A 94 8.25 -20.87 -14.19
N GLU A 95 8.78 -21.44 -15.26
CA GLU A 95 10.10 -21.09 -15.81
C GLU A 95 9.98 -20.22 -17.07
N SER A 96 8.78 -20.13 -17.64
CA SER A 96 8.48 -19.33 -18.83
C SER A 96 8.22 -17.86 -18.47
N ILE A 97 8.95 -16.94 -19.10
CA ILE A 97 8.83 -15.49 -18.83
C ILE A 97 7.39 -14.97 -19.01
N PRO A 98 6.66 -15.28 -20.09
CA PRO A 98 5.27 -14.88 -20.22
C PRO A 98 4.36 -15.39 -19.09
N LEU A 99 4.57 -16.61 -18.60
CA LEU A 99 3.78 -17.15 -17.50
C LEU A 99 4.10 -16.43 -16.18
N LEU A 100 5.37 -16.10 -15.94
CA LEU A 100 5.76 -15.28 -14.80
C LEU A 100 5.16 -13.86 -14.86
N GLN A 101 5.13 -13.25 -16.04
CA GLN A 101 4.48 -11.96 -16.23
C GLN A 101 2.99 -12.04 -15.88
N ILE A 102 2.29 -13.09 -16.34
CA ILE A 102 0.88 -13.32 -15.99
C ILE A 102 0.71 -13.50 -14.48
N SER A 103 1.58 -14.28 -13.83
CA SER A 103 1.57 -14.44 -12.38
C SER A 103 1.75 -13.12 -11.65
N ILE A 104 2.70 -12.28 -12.07
CA ILE A 104 2.96 -10.96 -11.48
C ILE A 104 1.77 -10.01 -11.70
N VAL A 105 1.17 -10.00 -12.89
CA VAL A 105 -0.07 -9.24 -13.15
C VAL A 105 -1.18 -9.73 -12.22
N GLY A 106 -1.30 -11.05 -12.02
CA GLY A 106 -2.25 -11.66 -11.09
C GLY A 106 -2.03 -11.19 -9.64
N ILE A 107 -0.80 -11.28 -9.15
CA ILE A 107 -0.41 -10.78 -7.81
C ILE A 107 -0.80 -9.30 -7.67
N GLY A 108 -0.48 -8.49 -8.68
CA GLY A 108 -0.82 -7.07 -8.69
C GLY A 108 -2.34 -6.84 -8.68
N LEU A 109 -3.08 -7.51 -9.56
CA LEU A 109 -4.53 -7.39 -9.67
C LEU A 109 -5.23 -7.76 -8.36
N GLY A 110 -4.89 -8.91 -7.80
CA GLY A 110 -5.41 -9.36 -6.51
C GLY A 110 -5.02 -8.40 -5.38
N GLY A 111 -3.76 -7.98 -5.32
CA GLY A 111 -3.27 -7.02 -4.33
C GLY A 111 -3.99 -5.67 -4.39
N GLY A 112 -4.19 -5.10 -5.58
CA GLY A 112 -4.92 -3.85 -5.79
C GLY A 112 -6.38 -3.95 -5.35
N ILE A 113 -7.04 -5.07 -5.65
CA ILE A 113 -8.41 -5.36 -5.18
C ILE A 113 -8.43 -5.43 -3.65
N LEU A 114 -7.53 -6.20 -3.03
CA LEU A 114 -7.46 -6.39 -1.59
C LEU A 114 -7.22 -5.07 -0.84
N ASN A 115 -6.33 -4.21 -1.34
CA ASN A 115 -6.10 -2.90 -0.75
C ASN A 115 -7.38 -2.06 -0.71
N GLY A 116 -8.08 -1.97 -1.84
CA GLY A 116 -9.29 -1.17 -1.94
C GLY A 116 -10.49 -1.74 -1.19
N GLU A 117 -10.77 -3.02 -1.41
CA GLU A 117 -11.93 -3.71 -0.87
C GLU A 117 -11.86 -3.81 0.65
N THR A 118 -10.70 -4.17 1.24
CA THR A 118 -10.59 -4.30 2.69
C THR A 118 -10.75 -2.95 3.40
N ASN A 119 -10.20 -1.87 2.84
CA ASN A 119 -10.38 -0.52 3.35
C ASN A 119 -11.85 -0.07 3.25
N ALA A 120 -12.51 -0.31 2.12
CA ALA A 120 -13.91 0.02 1.93
C ALA A 120 -14.81 -0.79 2.88
N LEU A 121 -14.56 -2.10 3.02
CA LEU A 121 -15.26 -3.00 3.93
C LEU A 121 -15.13 -2.54 5.38
N VAL A 122 -13.91 -2.22 5.85
CA VAL A 122 -13.69 -1.71 7.20
C VAL A 122 -14.37 -0.37 7.41
N SER A 123 -14.34 0.52 6.42
CA SER A 123 -15.08 1.79 6.47
C SER A 123 -16.59 1.55 6.63
N ASP A 124 -17.15 0.60 5.88
CA ASP A 124 -18.59 0.33 5.84
C ASP A 124 -19.13 -0.33 7.11
N ILE A 125 -18.35 -1.18 7.77
CA ILE A 125 -18.76 -1.85 9.02
C ILE A 125 -18.46 -1.03 10.28
N SER A 126 -17.87 0.16 10.13
CA SER A 126 -17.43 1.03 11.22
C SER A 126 -18.32 2.26 11.38
N GLY A 127 -18.58 2.65 12.63
CA GLY A 127 -19.20 3.94 12.92
C GLY A 127 -18.28 5.09 12.53
N GLU A 128 -18.86 6.25 12.23
CA GLU A 128 -18.14 7.43 11.73
C GLU A 128 -16.94 7.84 12.61
N SER A 129 -17.11 7.82 13.93
CA SER A 129 -16.05 8.14 14.90
C SER A 129 -14.95 7.08 14.99
N GLU A 130 -15.22 5.85 14.57
CA GLU A 130 -14.29 4.71 14.68
C GLU A 130 -13.58 4.40 13.36
N LYS A 131 -14.08 4.90 12.21
CA LYS A 131 -13.54 4.61 10.87
C LYS A 131 -12.04 4.80 10.78
N GLY A 132 -11.53 5.98 11.15
CA GLY A 132 -10.09 6.26 11.11
C GLY A 132 -9.27 5.30 11.97
N SER A 133 -9.74 4.98 13.19
CA SER A 133 -9.07 4.06 14.11
C SER A 133 -9.04 2.62 13.56
N ARG A 134 -10.16 2.13 13.02
CA ARG A 134 -10.26 0.77 12.47
C ARG A 134 -9.51 0.61 11.14
N ILE A 135 -9.50 1.63 10.28
CA ILE A 135 -8.68 1.64 9.06
C ILE A 135 -7.18 1.68 9.42
N SER A 136 -6.79 2.46 10.44
CA SER A 136 -5.40 2.46 10.91
C SER A 136 -4.99 1.09 11.47
N PHE A 137 -5.87 0.45 12.25
CA PHE A 137 -5.64 -0.90 12.76
C PHE A 137 -5.53 -1.94 11.63
N LEU A 138 -6.39 -1.86 10.61
CA LEU A 138 -6.27 -2.68 9.40
C LEU A 138 -4.88 -2.54 8.77
N GLY A 139 -4.37 -1.32 8.70
CA GLY A 139 -3.05 -1.03 8.17
C GLY A 139 -1.87 -1.64 8.97
N VAL A 140 -2.05 -2.07 10.22
CA VAL A 140 -1.01 -2.83 10.94
C VAL A 140 -0.77 -4.17 10.25
N PHE A 141 -1.82 -4.81 9.74
CA PHE A 141 -1.71 -6.11 9.04
C PHE A 141 -1.03 -5.99 7.69
N TYR A 142 -1.17 -4.85 6.99
CA TYR A 142 -0.32 -4.55 5.84
C TYR A 142 1.16 -4.57 6.23
N GLY A 143 1.54 -3.92 7.33
CA GLY A 143 2.90 -3.90 7.83
C GLY A 143 3.41 -5.31 8.17
N LEU A 144 2.55 -6.15 8.78
CA LEU A 144 2.88 -7.55 9.07
C LEU A 144 3.17 -8.35 7.79
N GLY A 145 2.37 -8.20 6.74
CA GLY A 145 2.63 -8.85 5.46
C GLY A 145 3.89 -8.32 4.78
N ALA A 146 4.03 -6.99 4.72
CA ALA A 146 5.13 -6.30 4.05
C ALA A 146 6.50 -6.58 4.70
N LEU A 147 6.56 -6.61 6.04
CA LEU A 147 7.79 -6.93 6.77
C LEU A 147 8.00 -8.43 6.97
N GLY A 148 6.91 -9.20 7.06
CA GLY A 148 6.95 -10.64 7.31
C GLY A 148 7.67 -11.40 6.20
N ILE A 149 7.39 -11.09 4.93
CA ILE A 149 7.98 -11.80 3.79
C ILE A 149 9.51 -11.65 3.73
N PRO A 150 10.10 -10.43 3.66
CA PRO A 150 11.56 -10.29 3.66
C PRO A 150 12.21 -10.89 4.90
N SER A 151 11.56 -10.80 6.07
CA SER A 151 12.11 -11.33 7.31
C SER A 151 12.18 -12.86 7.28
N LEU A 152 11.11 -13.52 6.84
CA LEU A 152 11.06 -14.97 6.70
C LEU A 152 12.05 -15.46 5.64
N LEU A 153 12.11 -14.79 4.49
CA LEU A 153 13.09 -15.09 3.43
C LEU A 153 14.52 -14.93 3.94
N GLY A 154 14.82 -13.83 4.65
CA GLY A 154 16.15 -13.58 5.21
C GLY A 154 16.57 -14.63 6.23
N ILE A 155 15.75 -14.90 7.24
CA ILE A 155 16.06 -15.85 8.34
C ILE A 155 16.18 -17.28 7.83
N LEU A 156 15.31 -17.70 6.90
CA LEU A 156 15.25 -19.08 6.44
C LEU A 156 16.13 -19.36 5.22
N SER A 157 16.69 -18.33 4.57
CA SER A 157 17.52 -18.50 3.36
C SER A 157 18.78 -19.34 3.55
N GLU A 158 19.31 -19.44 4.78
CA GLU A 158 20.48 -20.28 5.09
C GLU A 158 20.15 -21.78 5.06
N HIS A 159 18.89 -22.16 5.22
CA HIS A 159 18.45 -23.54 5.37
C HIS A 159 17.50 -24.02 4.28
N TYR A 160 16.75 -23.10 3.66
CA TYR A 160 15.68 -23.41 2.72
C TYR A 160 15.78 -22.55 1.46
N SER A 161 15.39 -23.11 0.32
CA SER A 161 15.25 -22.34 -0.92
C SER A 161 14.09 -21.35 -0.79
N PHE A 162 14.15 -20.26 -1.56
CA PHE A 162 13.06 -19.26 -1.59
C PHE A 162 11.71 -19.89 -1.98
N GLU A 163 11.74 -20.95 -2.79
CA GLU A 163 10.56 -21.72 -3.21
C GLU A 163 9.89 -22.40 -2.02
N THR A 164 10.65 -23.11 -1.18
CA THR A 164 10.11 -23.78 0.01
C THR A 164 9.53 -22.77 1.00
N ILE A 165 10.19 -21.63 1.17
CA ILE A 165 9.72 -20.55 2.04
C ILE A 165 8.39 -19.99 1.50
N LEU A 166 8.31 -19.73 0.18
CA LEU A 166 7.12 -19.18 -0.45
C LEU A 166 5.95 -20.18 -0.46
N GLN A 167 6.21 -21.49 -0.62
CA GLN A 167 5.19 -22.53 -0.43
C GLN A 167 4.63 -22.55 1.00
N GLY A 168 5.49 -22.40 2.01
CA GLY A 168 5.06 -22.30 3.41
C GLY A 168 4.13 -21.10 3.65
N ILE A 169 4.47 -19.95 3.05
CA ILE A 169 3.60 -18.76 3.04
C ILE A 169 2.29 -19.07 2.31
N GLY A 170 2.34 -19.76 1.16
CA GLY A 170 1.18 -20.19 0.40
C GLY A 170 0.20 -21.04 1.21
N ILE A 171 0.70 -21.96 2.03
CA ILE A 171 -0.11 -22.78 2.96
C ILE A 171 -0.81 -21.90 4.01
N ILE A 172 -0.10 -20.93 4.60
CA ILE A 172 -0.67 -19.99 5.56
C ILE A 172 -1.75 -19.14 4.88
N MET A 173 -1.50 -18.69 3.65
CA MET A 173 -2.48 -17.94 2.86
C MET A 173 -3.73 -18.78 2.57
N LEU A 174 -3.56 -20.05 2.18
CA LEU A 174 -4.66 -20.98 1.94
C LEU A 174 -5.51 -21.17 3.20
N ALA A 175 -4.90 -21.34 4.38
CA ALA A 175 -5.62 -21.42 5.65
C ALA A 175 -6.46 -20.15 5.92
N GLY A 176 -5.89 -18.97 5.65
CA GLY A 176 -6.60 -17.69 5.74
C GLY A 176 -7.78 -17.58 4.77
N ILE A 177 -7.63 -18.08 3.55
CA ILE A 177 -8.71 -18.14 2.54
C ILE A 177 -9.84 -19.03 3.03
N LEU A 178 -9.52 -20.25 3.48
CA LEU A 178 -10.50 -21.20 3.99
C LEU A 178 -11.30 -20.64 5.18
N PHE A 179 -10.64 -19.87 6.05
CA PHE A 179 -11.30 -19.15 7.14
C PHE A 179 -12.28 -18.07 6.63
N CYS A 180 -11.97 -17.38 5.52
CA CYS A 180 -12.81 -16.31 4.99
C CYS A 180 -14.07 -16.80 4.26
N ILE A 181 -14.05 -18.00 3.68
CA ILE A 181 -15.17 -18.59 2.91
C ILE A 181 -16.50 -18.64 3.68
N PRO A 182 -16.58 -19.18 4.92
CA PRO A 182 -17.86 -19.31 5.63
C PRO A 182 -18.41 -17.98 6.17
N ILE A 183 -17.61 -16.91 6.19
CA ILE A 183 -18.01 -15.63 6.81
C ILE A 183 -19.12 -14.97 5.97
N ARG A 184 -20.15 -14.47 6.66
CA ARG A 184 -21.20 -13.63 6.07
C ARG A 184 -20.76 -12.18 6.08
N PHE A 185 -20.91 -11.49 4.96
CA PHE A 185 -20.51 -10.10 4.77
C PHE A 185 -21.75 -9.19 4.72
N PRO A 186 -21.57 -7.86 4.86
CA PRO A 186 -22.62 -6.90 4.60
C PRO A 186 -23.23 -7.08 3.20
N ALA A 187 -24.54 -6.81 3.08
CA ALA A 187 -25.22 -6.83 1.80
C ALA A 187 -24.65 -5.75 0.85
N PRO A 188 -24.70 -5.98 -0.48
CA PRO A 188 -24.28 -4.99 -1.45
C PRO A 188 -25.10 -3.70 -1.34
N LYS A 189 -24.46 -2.54 -1.55
CA LYS A 189 -25.11 -1.23 -1.46
C LYS A 189 -26.01 -0.96 -2.67
N GLN A 190 -25.57 -1.39 -3.84
CA GLN A 190 -26.21 -1.15 -5.14
C GLN A 190 -26.70 -2.46 -5.75
N ALA A 191 -27.45 -3.25 -4.98
CA ALA A 191 -27.90 -4.58 -5.39
C ALA A 191 -28.81 -4.57 -6.63
N GLN A 192 -29.52 -3.45 -6.90
CA GLN A 192 -30.40 -3.31 -8.06
C GLN A 192 -29.67 -2.91 -9.36
N GLY A 193 -28.36 -2.64 -9.29
CA GLY A 193 -27.55 -2.22 -10.43
C GLY A 193 -26.62 -1.07 -10.08
N PHE A 194 -25.45 -1.03 -10.71
CA PHE A 194 -24.48 0.03 -10.47
C PHE A 194 -24.88 1.32 -11.22
N PRO A 195 -25.07 2.46 -10.54
CA PRO A 195 -25.41 3.72 -11.19
C PRO A 195 -24.16 4.31 -11.88
N VAL A 196 -23.88 3.86 -13.10
CA VAL A 196 -22.68 4.26 -13.87
C VAL A 196 -22.54 5.78 -13.97
N LYS A 197 -23.65 6.51 -14.14
CA LYS A 197 -23.66 7.97 -14.23
C LYS A 197 -23.23 8.65 -12.93
N GLU A 198 -23.63 8.13 -11.78
CA GLU A 198 -23.24 8.66 -10.47
C GLU A 198 -21.77 8.32 -10.17
N GLY A 199 -21.35 7.09 -10.47
CA GLY A 199 -19.95 6.67 -10.34
C GLY A 199 -19.00 7.51 -11.20
N LEU A 200 -19.35 7.78 -12.45
CA LEU A 200 -18.60 8.70 -13.31
C LEU A 200 -18.71 10.16 -12.86
N GLY A 201 -19.82 10.54 -12.22
CA GLY A 201 -20.01 11.84 -11.60
C GLY A 201 -18.96 12.14 -10.52
N LEU A 202 -18.52 11.12 -9.77
CA LEU A 202 -17.48 11.27 -8.74
C LEU A 202 -16.14 11.78 -9.29
N LEU A 203 -15.82 11.50 -10.57
CA LEU A 203 -14.61 12.03 -11.20
C LEU A 203 -14.66 13.55 -11.42
N LYS A 204 -15.83 14.17 -11.30
CA LYS A 204 -16.00 15.63 -11.38
C LYS A 204 -16.06 16.30 -10.01
N GLU A 205 -16.17 15.51 -8.95
CA GLU A 205 -16.27 16.02 -7.58
C GLU A 205 -14.92 16.56 -7.11
N SER A 206 -14.84 17.89 -6.98
CA SER A 206 -13.61 18.57 -6.57
C SER A 206 -13.07 18.06 -5.23
N SER A 207 -13.97 17.80 -4.27
CA SER A 207 -13.61 17.23 -2.96
C SER A 207 -12.90 15.87 -3.11
N LEU A 208 -13.44 14.96 -3.93
CA LEU A 208 -12.86 13.64 -4.14
C LEU A 208 -11.50 13.74 -4.83
N LEU A 209 -11.39 14.57 -5.86
CA LEU A 209 -10.12 14.77 -6.57
C LEU A 209 -9.05 15.38 -5.67
N LEU A 210 -9.37 16.41 -4.87
CA LEU A 210 -8.41 17.02 -3.93
C LEU A 210 -7.88 15.99 -2.93
N LEU A 211 -8.77 15.19 -2.34
CA LEU A 211 -8.40 14.11 -1.42
C LEU A 211 -7.57 13.02 -2.12
N SER A 212 -7.91 12.67 -3.35
CA SER A 212 -7.18 11.69 -4.15
C SER A 212 -5.78 12.18 -4.53
N PHE A 213 -5.61 13.47 -4.85
CA PHE A 213 -4.30 14.07 -5.11
C PHE A 213 -3.42 14.15 -3.86
N ILE A 214 -3.99 14.18 -2.65
CA ILE A 214 -3.20 13.99 -1.44
C ILE A 214 -2.63 12.56 -1.41
N LEU A 215 -3.42 11.55 -1.78
CA LEU A 215 -2.95 10.17 -1.89
C LEU A 215 -1.95 9.97 -3.04
N PHE A 216 -2.07 10.72 -4.14
CA PHE A 216 -1.07 10.78 -5.21
C PHE A 216 0.32 11.10 -4.66
N PHE A 217 0.44 12.22 -3.94
CA PHE A 217 1.73 12.64 -3.38
C PHE A 217 2.18 11.71 -2.27
N GLN A 218 1.26 11.24 -1.42
CA GLN A 218 1.58 10.29 -0.35
C GLN A 218 2.20 8.99 -0.89
N SER A 219 1.52 8.35 -1.85
CA SER A 219 1.98 7.10 -2.47
C SER A 219 3.23 7.31 -3.32
N GLY A 220 3.31 8.48 -3.96
CA GLY A 220 4.51 9.03 -4.59
C GLY A 220 5.71 9.05 -3.67
N ILE A 221 5.60 9.74 -2.53
CA ILE A 221 6.67 9.85 -1.53
C ILE A 221 7.08 8.46 -1.03
N GLU A 222 6.12 7.60 -0.69
CA GLU A 222 6.39 6.24 -0.21
C GLU A 222 7.12 5.40 -1.27
N GLY A 223 6.68 5.46 -2.52
CA GLY A 223 7.34 4.77 -3.62
C GLY A 223 8.74 5.29 -3.91
N VAL A 224 8.94 6.60 -3.88
CA VAL A 224 10.28 7.18 -4.07
C VAL A 224 11.19 6.80 -2.91
N CYS A 225 10.70 6.78 -1.66
CA CYS A 225 11.46 6.30 -0.52
C CYS A 225 11.93 4.85 -0.71
N ASN A 226 11.03 3.97 -1.15
CA ASN A 226 11.35 2.55 -1.35
C ASN A 226 12.39 2.32 -2.45
N ASN A 227 12.33 3.09 -3.54
CA ASN A 227 13.19 2.85 -4.70
C ASN A 227 14.50 3.64 -4.69
N TRP A 228 14.55 4.82 -4.04
CA TRP A 228 15.66 5.77 -4.18
C TRP A 228 16.43 6.05 -2.88
N SER A 229 15.90 5.70 -1.71
CA SER A 229 16.59 6.02 -0.44
C SER A 229 17.95 5.32 -0.32
N THR A 230 18.05 4.05 -0.72
CA THR A 230 19.31 3.29 -0.67
C THR A 230 20.37 3.89 -1.60
N SER A 231 19.97 4.29 -2.81
CA SER A 231 20.82 5.01 -3.76
C SER A 231 21.25 6.38 -3.24
N TYR A 232 20.33 7.12 -2.61
CA TYR A 232 20.64 8.40 -1.95
C TYR A 232 21.69 8.21 -0.86
N PHE A 233 21.53 7.21 0.01
CA PHE A 233 22.52 6.92 1.04
C PHE A 233 23.86 6.54 0.45
N GLY A 234 23.92 5.68 -0.57
CA GLY A 234 25.20 5.25 -1.14
C GLY A 234 25.96 6.32 -1.94
N GLN A 235 25.26 7.31 -2.53
CA GLN A 235 25.91 8.35 -3.36
C GLN A 235 26.14 9.67 -2.63
N VAL A 236 25.28 10.03 -1.67
CA VAL A 236 25.36 11.30 -0.94
C VAL A 236 26.04 11.13 0.42
N THR A 237 26.13 9.90 0.92
CA THR A 237 26.75 9.57 2.22
C THR A 237 27.67 8.36 2.09
N ASP A 238 28.48 8.09 3.12
CA ASP A 238 29.33 6.89 3.17
C ASP A 238 28.62 5.65 3.74
N ILE A 239 27.27 5.61 3.71
CA ILE A 239 26.49 4.51 4.29
C ILE A 239 26.47 3.31 3.33
N PRO A 240 26.94 2.12 3.75
CA PRO A 240 26.90 0.91 2.91
C PRO A 240 25.48 0.47 2.56
N ALA A 241 25.32 -0.21 1.42
CA ALA A 241 24.01 -0.67 0.92
C ALA A 241 23.20 -1.48 1.95
N ASN A 242 23.85 -2.39 2.71
CA ASN A 242 23.19 -3.17 3.76
C ASN A 242 22.60 -2.27 4.87
N GLN A 243 23.35 -1.26 5.30
CA GLN A 243 22.85 -0.28 6.27
C GLN A 243 21.75 0.60 5.67
N GLY A 244 21.84 0.95 4.39
CA GLY A 244 20.75 1.63 3.68
C GLY A 244 19.44 0.84 3.67
N LEU A 245 19.51 -0.49 3.47
CA LEU A 245 18.35 -1.37 3.56
C LEU A 245 17.77 -1.40 4.98
N ILE A 246 18.61 -1.46 6.01
CA ILE A 246 18.15 -1.38 7.41
C ILE A 246 17.44 -0.04 7.68
N ALA A 247 17.98 1.07 7.19
CA ALA A 247 17.34 2.38 7.33
C ALA A 247 15.97 2.41 6.64
N LEU A 248 15.82 1.78 5.47
CA LEU A 248 14.52 1.62 4.81
C LEU A 248 13.56 0.75 5.64
N THR A 249 14.05 -0.35 6.24
CA THR A 249 13.26 -1.17 7.17
C THR A 249 12.78 -0.34 8.37
N CYS A 250 13.61 0.57 8.90
CA CYS A 250 13.22 1.49 9.97
C CYS A 250 12.02 2.38 9.57
N MET A 251 11.91 2.79 8.29
CA MET A 251 10.74 3.52 7.81
C MET A 251 9.46 2.68 7.90
N VAL A 252 9.48 1.46 7.38
CA VAL A 252 8.30 0.58 7.40
C VAL A 252 7.92 0.20 8.84
N ALA A 253 8.93 -0.01 9.70
CA ALA A 253 8.72 -0.23 11.13
C ALA A 253 8.09 1.01 11.80
N GLY A 254 8.62 2.21 11.55
CA GLY A 254 8.08 3.47 12.05
C GLY A 254 6.63 3.70 11.60
N LEU A 255 6.32 3.39 10.34
CA LEU A 255 4.96 3.43 9.80
C LEU A 255 4.03 2.48 10.56
N THR A 256 4.46 1.25 10.80
CA THR A 256 3.67 0.22 11.49
C THR A 256 3.41 0.58 12.95
N VAL A 257 4.45 1.03 13.66
CA VAL A 257 4.33 1.49 15.06
C VAL A 257 3.41 2.70 15.17
N ALA A 258 3.53 3.67 14.26
CA ALA A 258 2.66 4.83 14.25
C ALA A 258 1.20 4.47 13.98
N ARG A 259 0.92 3.45 13.14
CA ARG A 259 -0.44 2.92 12.96
C ARG A 259 -1.00 2.36 14.27
N MET A 260 -0.22 1.64 15.07
CA MET A 260 -0.67 1.17 16.39
C MET A 260 -1.00 2.34 17.34
N LEU A 261 -0.16 3.37 17.37
CA LEU A 261 -0.39 4.57 18.18
C LEU A 261 -1.65 5.34 17.73
N GLN A 262 -1.91 5.38 16.42
CA GLN A 262 -3.08 6.03 15.84
C GLN A 262 -4.40 5.38 16.24
N ILE A 263 -4.42 4.08 16.56
CA ILE A 263 -5.63 3.41 17.06
C ILE A 263 -6.16 4.14 18.29
N VAL A 264 -5.27 4.51 19.22
CA VAL A 264 -5.62 5.24 20.45
C VAL A 264 -5.83 6.73 20.15
N LEU A 265 -4.99 7.32 19.29
CA LEU A 265 -5.07 8.74 18.96
C LEU A 265 -6.39 9.09 18.28
N PHE A 266 -6.84 8.31 17.30
CA PHE A 266 -8.07 8.56 16.56
C PHE A 266 -9.35 8.35 17.36
N LYS A 267 -9.27 7.66 18.50
CA LYS A 267 -10.38 7.60 19.47
C LYS A 267 -10.55 8.91 20.27
N LYS A 268 -9.48 9.70 20.39
CA LYS A 268 -9.45 10.94 21.18
C LYS A 268 -9.47 12.20 20.31
N ILE A 269 -8.89 12.14 19.12
CA ILE A 269 -8.68 13.27 18.21
C ILE A 269 -9.25 12.92 16.84
N GLN A 270 -10.01 13.84 16.25
CA GLN A 270 -10.53 13.68 14.89
C GLN A 270 -9.39 13.45 13.88
N PRO A 271 -9.48 12.43 13.00
CA PRO A 271 -8.43 12.11 12.03
C PRO A 271 -7.95 13.32 11.21
N ALA A 272 -8.86 14.20 10.80
CA ALA A 272 -8.55 15.41 10.04
C ALA A 272 -7.60 16.39 10.76
N LYS A 273 -7.63 16.43 12.10
CA LYS A 273 -6.73 17.29 12.89
C LYS A 273 -5.32 16.72 13.00
N VAL A 274 -5.16 15.40 12.83
CA VAL A 274 -3.86 14.71 12.96
C VAL A 274 -3.00 14.88 11.71
N LEU A 275 -3.63 14.95 10.53
CA LEU A 275 -2.91 14.97 9.25
C LEU A 275 -1.87 16.10 9.11
N PRO A 276 -2.15 17.37 9.45
CA PRO A 276 -1.13 18.42 9.34
C PRO A 276 0.13 18.15 10.18
N TYR A 277 -0.05 17.62 11.40
CA TYR A 277 1.08 17.27 12.26
C TYR A 277 1.89 16.11 11.70
N SER A 278 1.23 15.14 11.08
CA SER A 278 1.93 14.02 10.46
C SER A 278 2.74 14.44 9.24
N LEU A 279 2.23 15.38 8.42
CA LEU A 279 2.99 15.96 7.30
C LEU A 279 4.22 16.73 7.79
N ILE A 280 4.10 17.49 8.89
CA ILE A 280 5.24 18.19 9.51
C ILE A 280 6.26 17.18 10.04
N LEU A 281 5.80 16.09 10.65
CA LEU A 281 6.68 15.02 11.12
C LEU A 281 7.45 14.38 9.95
N THR A 282 6.79 14.07 8.84
CA THR A 282 7.45 13.56 7.63
C THR A 282 8.48 14.55 7.09
N ALA A 283 8.13 15.85 7.01
CA ALA A 283 9.05 16.88 6.52
C ALA A 283 10.28 17.02 7.43
N THR A 284 10.10 16.89 8.74
CA THR A 284 11.20 16.87 9.72
C THR A 284 12.10 15.67 9.48
N GLY A 285 11.54 14.50 9.20
CA GLY A 285 12.30 13.31 8.84
C GLY A 285 13.15 13.50 7.58
N PHE A 286 12.61 14.11 6.52
CA PHE A 286 13.40 14.48 5.33
C PHE A 286 14.46 15.54 5.61
N ALA A 287 14.18 16.54 6.46
CA ALA A 287 15.17 17.52 6.89
C ALA A 287 16.30 16.89 7.72
N LEU A 288 16.03 15.82 8.47
CA LEU A 288 17.10 15.05 9.13
C LEU A 288 17.99 14.33 8.13
N LEU A 289 17.44 13.89 6.98
CA LEU A 289 18.22 13.26 5.91
C LEU A 289 19.13 14.23 5.17
N THR A 290 18.77 15.52 5.06
CA THR A 290 19.64 16.53 4.41
C THR A 290 20.85 16.90 5.26
N ALA A 291 20.74 16.77 6.59
CA ALA A 291 21.80 17.11 7.53
C ALA A 291 22.79 15.95 7.80
N ALA A 292 22.69 14.82 7.09
CA ALA A 292 23.26 13.54 7.53
C ALA A 292 24.76 13.35 7.21
N PRO A 293 25.59 12.97 8.22
CA PRO A 293 26.92 12.40 8.00
C PRO A 293 27.06 10.94 8.51
N GLY A 294 25.99 10.23 8.91
CA GLY A 294 26.10 8.84 9.40
C GLY A 294 24.80 8.05 9.61
N PHE A 295 24.94 6.72 9.73
CA PHE A 295 23.85 5.73 9.70
C PHE A 295 22.73 5.94 10.72
N ILE A 296 23.05 6.18 11.99
CA ILE A 296 22.04 6.30 13.07
C ILE A 296 21.04 7.43 12.76
N ARG A 297 21.52 8.56 12.22
CA ARG A 297 20.66 9.69 11.86
C ARG A 297 19.81 9.36 10.63
N ALA A 298 20.38 8.66 9.64
CA ALA A 298 19.63 8.19 8.48
C ALA A 298 18.50 7.23 8.89
N ALA A 299 18.79 6.24 9.74
CA ALA A 299 17.80 5.29 10.26
C ALA A 299 16.70 5.99 11.09
N ALA A 300 17.08 6.94 11.96
CA ALA A 300 16.12 7.74 12.73
C ALA A 300 15.25 8.63 11.82
N GLY A 301 15.85 9.30 10.84
CA GLY A 301 15.14 10.10 9.84
C GLY A 301 14.13 9.27 9.06
N MET A 302 14.53 8.09 8.57
CA MET A 302 13.64 7.15 7.89
C MET A 302 12.51 6.65 8.79
N ALA A 303 12.77 6.33 10.05
CA ALA A 303 11.72 5.98 11.01
C ALA A 303 10.70 7.12 11.19
N VAL A 304 11.18 8.35 11.35
CA VAL A 304 10.32 9.55 11.47
C VAL A 304 9.50 9.80 10.21
N ILE A 305 10.09 9.63 9.02
CA ILE A 305 9.37 9.67 7.73
C ILE A 305 8.23 8.64 7.74
N GLY A 306 8.53 7.39 8.07
CA GLY A 306 7.53 6.32 8.15
C GLY A 306 6.39 6.63 9.12
N MET A 307 6.73 7.13 10.31
CA MET A 307 5.75 7.53 11.31
C MET A 307 4.81 8.64 10.78
N GLY A 308 5.36 9.66 10.11
CA GLY A 308 4.57 10.76 9.56
C GLY A 308 3.68 10.37 8.37
N LEU A 309 4.17 9.45 7.51
CA LEU A 309 3.41 8.91 6.37
C LEU A 309 2.22 8.05 6.80
N SER A 310 2.26 7.46 7.99
CA SER A 310 1.28 6.44 8.42
C SER A 310 -0.19 6.89 8.45
N SER A 311 -0.49 8.17 8.73
CA SER A 311 -1.86 8.67 8.92
C SER A 311 -2.58 9.05 7.65
N THR A 312 -1.87 9.37 6.56
CA THR A 312 -2.50 9.97 5.39
C THR A 312 -3.58 9.06 4.79
N TYR A 313 -3.28 7.79 4.57
CA TYR A 313 -4.26 6.82 4.07
C TYR A 313 -5.48 6.67 5.01
N PRO A 314 -5.32 6.34 6.32
CA PRO A 314 -6.45 6.26 7.23
C PRO A 314 -7.32 7.51 7.30
N VAL A 315 -6.70 8.70 7.32
CA VAL A 315 -7.43 9.97 7.40
C VAL A 315 -8.24 10.21 6.12
N ILE A 316 -7.60 10.12 4.95
CA ILE A 316 -8.26 10.43 3.69
C ILE A 316 -9.35 9.40 3.37
N LEU A 317 -9.08 8.11 3.54
CA LEU A 317 -10.08 7.06 3.31
C LEU A 317 -11.23 7.16 4.31
N SER A 318 -10.97 7.52 5.57
CA SER A 318 -12.05 7.79 6.54
C SER A 318 -12.93 8.97 6.10
N ILE A 319 -12.35 10.04 5.55
CA ILE A 319 -13.12 11.20 5.05
C ILE A 319 -13.95 10.78 3.82
N LEU A 320 -13.34 10.09 2.85
CA LEU A 320 -14.04 9.61 1.65
C LEU A 320 -15.19 8.66 2.00
N GLY A 321 -14.96 7.74 2.93
CA GLY A 321 -15.96 6.75 3.34
C GLY A 321 -17.13 7.37 4.12
N THR A 322 -16.96 8.57 4.67
CA THR A 322 -18.03 9.36 5.29
C THR A 322 -18.73 10.28 4.30
N ARG A 323 -18.00 10.87 3.33
CA ARG A 323 -18.58 11.74 2.30
C ARG A 323 -19.36 11.00 1.22
N TYR A 324 -18.93 9.79 0.86
CA TYR A 324 -19.52 8.98 -0.21
C TYR A 324 -19.99 7.61 0.31
N PRO A 325 -20.91 7.54 1.30
CA PRO A 325 -21.29 6.28 1.93
C PRO A 325 -22.03 5.33 0.99
N SER A 326 -22.72 5.84 -0.03
CA SER A 326 -23.48 5.04 -1.02
C SER A 326 -22.61 4.41 -2.12
N LEU A 327 -21.43 4.97 -2.37
CA LEU A 327 -20.48 4.60 -3.44
C LEU A 327 -19.04 4.56 -2.89
N SER A 328 -18.85 4.08 -1.66
CA SER A 328 -17.55 4.13 -0.98
C SER A 328 -16.52 3.27 -1.70
N GLY A 329 -16.92 2.12 -2.27
CA GLY A 329 -16.03 1.27 -3.06
C GLY A 329 -15.50 2.03 -4.27
N THR A 330 -16.38 2.64 -5.04
CA THR A 330 -16.00 3.45 -6.22
C THR A 330 -15.14 4.65 -5.83
N ALA A 331 -15.48 5.37 -4.76
CA ALA A 331 -14.70 6.51 -4.29
C ALA A 331 -13.28 6.09 -3.87
N PHE A 332 -13.13 4.95 -3.19
CA PHE A 332 -11.83 4.41 -2.80
C PHE A 332 -11.05 3.94 -4.03
N GLY A 333 -11.73 3.31 -5.00
CA GLY A 333 -11.11 2.87 -6.25
C GLY A 333 -10.49 4.00 -7.04
N ILE A 334 -11.23 5.10 -7.23
CA ILE A 334 -10.69 6.30 -7.89
C ILE A 334 -9.50 6.85 -7.11
N ALA A 335 -9.62 6.98 -5.78
CA ALA A 335 -8.58 7.57 -4.95
C ALA A 335 -7.29 6.74 -4.93
N LEU A 336 -7.40 5.40 -4.86
CA LEU A 336 -6.26 4.49 -4.88
C LEU A 336 -5.62 4.38 -6.27
N ALA A 337 -6.42 4.44 -7.34
CA ALA A 337 -5.88 4.48 -8.70
C ALA A 337 -5.05 5.77 -8.92
N ILE A 338 -5.56 6.92 -8.48
CA ILE A 338 -4.81 8.19 -8.51
C ILE A 338 -3.55 8.11 -7.64
N ALA A 339 -3.61 7.43 -6.50
CA ALA A 339 -2.45 7.18 -5.64
C ALA A 339 -1.35 6.41 -6.38
N LEU A 340 -1.69 5.29 -7.04
CA LEU A 340 -0.75 4.47 -7.81
C LEU A 340 -0.17 5.21 -9.01
N ILE A 341 -0.97 6.03 -9.70
CA ILE A 341 -0.46 6.91 -10.75
C ILE A 341 0.58 7.88 -10.18
N GLY A 342 0.34 8.44 -8.99
CA GLY A 342 1.30 9.29 -8.28
C GLY A 342 2.60 8.58 -7.92
N GLN A 343 2.50 7.33 -7.48
CA GLN A 343 3.66 6.48 -7.24
C GLN A 343 4.53 6.32 -8.48
N THR A 344 3.93 5.96 -9.61
CA THR A 344 4.64 5.80 -10.89
C THR A 344 5.21 7.12 -11.38
N ALA A 345 4.42 8.19 -11.34
CA ALA A 345 4.83 9.51 -11.82
C ALA A 345 5.99 10.10 -11.01
N MET A 346 5.93 10.03 -9.67
CA MET A 346 7.01 10.56 -8.82
C MET A 346 8.29 9.72 -8.90
N ASN A 347 8.18 8.39 -9.05
CA ASN A 347 9.35 7.55 -9.34
C ASN A 347 9.97 7.88 -10.70
N GLY A 348 9.15 8.08 -11.73
CA GLY A 348 9.62 8.50 -13.06
C GLY A 348 10.31 9.86 -13.00
N LEU A 349 9.73 10.82 -12.27
CA LEU A 349 10.33 12.14 -12.04
C LEU A 349 11.69 12.01 -11.34
N MET A 350 11.77 11.20 -10.28
CA MET A 350 13.04 10.98 -9.58
C MET A 350 14.08 10.31 -10.48
N GLY A 351 13.64 9.39 -11.36
CA GLY A 351 14.50 8.80 -12.39
C GLY A 351 15.07 9.82 -13.37
N MET A 352 14.28 10.80 -13.80
CA MET A 352 14.78 11.91 -14.62
C MET A 352 15.72 12.82 -13.83
N VAL A 353 15.42 13.10 -12.56
CA VAL A 353 16.28 13.92 -11.70
C VAL A 353 17.64 13.23 -11.48
N PHE A 354 17.64 11.91 -11.37
CA PHE A 354 18.85 11.11 -11.13
C PHE A 354 19.85 11.13 -12.30
N THR A 355 19.43 11.49 -13.53
CA THR A 355 20.36 11.57 -14.67
C THR A 355 21.23 12.82 -14.67
N TYR A 356 20.87 13.84 -13.89
CA TYR A 356 21.68 15.04 -13.72
C TYR A 356 22.80 14.80 -12.70
N ASP A 357 23.96 15.41 -12.93
CA ASP A 357 25.07 15.40 -11.97
C ASP A 357 24.59 15.92 -10.61
N ASN A 358 24.83 15.13 -9.56
CA ASN A 358 24.36 15.37 -8.19
C ASN A 358 22.84 15.53 -8.03
N GLY A 359 22.03 15.14 -9.02
CA GLY A 359 20.57 15.27 -8.97
C GLY A 359 19.92 14.51 -7.80
N ILE A 360 20.53 13.41 -7.36
CA ILE A 360 20.08 12.63 -6.19
C ILE A 360 20.02 13.47 -4.90
N VAL A 361 20.83 14.52 -4.77
CA VAL A 361 20.81 15.44 -3.60
C VAL A 361 19.47 16.16 -3.48
N LEU A 362 18.73 16.32 -4.58
CA LEU A 362 17.41 16.96 -4.59
C LEU A 362 16.31 16.08 -3.99
N TYR A 363 16.56 14.77 -3.77
CA TYR A 363 15.56 13.82 -3.28
C TYR A 363 14.78 14.32 -2.04
N PRO A 364 15.41 14.68 -0.89
CA PRO A 364 14.66 15.11 0.29
C PRO A 364 13.89 16.42 0.05
N TYR A 365 14.41 17.32 -0.79
CA TYR A 365 13.79 18.62 -1.08
C TYR A 365 12.52 18.46 -1.92
N ILE A 366 12.52 17.58 -2.93
CA ILE A 366 11.33 17.27 -3.73
C ILE A 366 10.23 16.66 -2.86
N MET A 367 10.61 15.80 -1.90
CA MET A 367 9.65 15.22 -0.95
C MET A 367 9.04 16.27 -0.03
N ILE A 368 9.85 17.18 0.53
CA ILE A 368 9.36 18.30 1.34
C ILE A 368 8.42 19.21 0.53
N GLY A 369 8.77 19.51 -0.73
CA GLY A 369 7.90 20.28 -1.64
C GLY A 369 6.55 19.60 -1.85
N SER A 370 6.53 18.28 -2.02
CA SER A 370 5.31 17.48 -2.18
C SER A 370 4.44 17.51 -0.92
N LEU A 371 5.04 17.44 0.28
CA LEU A 371 4.32 17.58 1.56
C LEU A 371 3.68 18.97 1.71
N ALA A 372 4.35 20.03 1.26
CA ALA A 372 3.79 21.38 1.27
C ALA A 372 2.56 21.48 0.35
N ILE A 373 2.61 20.87 -0.84
CA ILE A 373 1.47 20.78 -1.76
C ILE A 373 0.31 20.02 -1.10
N MET A 374 0.59 18.87 -0.48
CA MET A 374 -0.43 18.09 0.25
C MET A 374 -1.14 18.92 1.33
N LEU A 375 -0.40 19.73 2.09
CA LEU A 375 -0.99 20.60 3.13
C LEU A 375 -1.93 21.66 2.53
N VAL A 376 -1.57 22.23 1.38
CA VAL A 376 -2.41 23.21 0.66
C VAL A 376 -3.68 22.53 0.13
N LEU A 377 -3.54 21.37 -0.51
CA LEU A 377 -4.67 20.58 -1.01
C LEU A 377 -5.63 20.19 0.13
N PHE A 378 -5.09 19.76 1.26
CA PHE A 378 -5.88 19.38 2.42
C PHE A 378 -6.70 20.55 2.96
N LYS A 379 -6.10 21.73 3.14
CA LYS A 379 -6.83 22.94 3.57
C LYS A 379 -7.95 23.33 2.61
N ARG A 380 -7.76 23.12 1.30
CA ARG A 380 -8.81 23.37 0.30
C ARG A 380 -9.93 22.33 0.35
N SER A 381 -9.62 21.07 0.63
CA SER A 381 -10.59 19.97 0.69
C SER A 381 -11.55 20.02 1.90
N LEU A 382 -11.21 20.82 2.91
CA LEU A 382 -12.00 21.03 4.13
C LEU A 382 -13.01 22.18 4.00
N LYS A 383 -12.88 23.01 2.96
CA LYS A 383 -13.91 23.97 2.55
C LYS A 383 -14.95 23.24 1.71
#